data_AF-A0A0B7BRZ2-F1
#
_entry.id   AF-A0A0B7BRZ2-F1
#
_cell.length_a   1.000
_cell.length_b   1.000
_cell.length_c   1.000
_cell.angle_alpha   90.00
_cell.angle_beta   90.00
_cell.angle_gamma   90.00
#
_symmetry.space_group_name_H-M   'P 1'
#
loop_
_entity.id
_entity.type
_entity.pdbx_description
1 polymer ?
#
loop_
_entity_poly.entity_id
_entity_poly.type
_entity_poly.pdbx_seq_one_letter_code
_entity_poly.pdbx_strand_id
1 'polypeptide(L)'
;LKSKKVLLRHGVPQGGVLSPTLFLIFINDLVAELPQGVKVAMYADDLVIWCTNEYATVATKLIQRAVDALTSWANRLSVSINTDKCSTKLFTLSPKQKAGTIKINGELLKDKQPTYLGVTFDDRLTWKQHINKAAAKARRKLAILRKLSGTT
;
A
#
# COMPACT_ATOMS: atom_id res chain seq x y z
N LEU A 1 -15.11 30.39 21.18
CA LEU A 1 -14.23 29.78 20.15
C LEU A 1 -14.91 29.89 18.78
N LYS A 2 -14.58 30.91 17.97
CA LYS A 2 -15.06 31.00 16.58
C LYS A 2 -14.02 30.35 15.67
N SER A 3 -14.40 29.25 15.01
CA SER A 3 -13.56 28.60 14.00
C SER A 3 -13.31 29.56 12.83
N LYS A 4 -12.06 29.68 12.40
CA LYS A 4 -11.66 30.51 11.25
C LYS A 4 -12.16 29.81 9.98
N LYS A 5 -13.03 30.46 9.21
CA LYS A 5 -13.51 29.89 7.94
C LYS A 5 -12.34 29.85 6.96
N VAL A 6 -11.97 28.64 6.51
CA VAL A 6 -10.95 28.42 5.48
C VAL A 6 -11.66 27.99 4.21
N LEU A 7 -11.39 28.68 3.10
CA LEU A 7 -11.88 28.28 1.78
C LEU A 7 -10.92 27.24 1.19
N LEU A 8 -11.36 25.99 1.13
CA LEU A 8 -10.67 24.93 0.40
C LEU A 8 -11.09 25.00 -1.07
N ARG A 9 -10.13 25.27 -1.96
CA ARG A 9 -10.33 25.24 -3.41
C ARG A 9 -10.18 23.84 -4.01
N HIS A 10 -9.39 22.99 -3.35
CA HIS A 10 -9.12 21.61 -3.77
C HIS A 10 -9.03 20.72 -2.54
N GLY A 11 -9.46 19.46 -2.68
CA GLY A 11 -9.44 18.47 -1.60
C GLY A 11 -10.65 18.54 -0.67
N VAL A 12 -10.58 17.77 0.40
CA VAL A 12 -11.65 17.62 1.40
C VAL A 12 -11.17 18.13 2.76
N PRO A 13 -12.04 18.71 3.60
CA PRO A 13 -11.65 19.23 4.91
C PRO A 13 -11.18 18.09 5.82
N GLN A 14 -9.99 18.25 6.42
CA GLN A 14 -9.48 17.27 7.38
C GLN A 14 -10.39 17.24 8.63
N GLY A 15 -10.76 16.05 9.08
CA GLY A 15 -11.70 15.86 10.20
C GLY A 15 -13.18 15.96 9.82
N GLY A 16 -13.51 16.16 8.54
CA GLY A 16 -14.88 16.02 8.06
C GLY A 16 -15.31 14.56 8.03
N VAL A 17 -16.53 14.27 8.52
CA VAL A 17 -17.08 12.89 8.58
C VAL A 17 -17.20 12.26 7.19
N LEU A 18 -17.52 13.06 6.17
CA LEU A 18 -17.68 12.62 4.79
C LEU A 18 -16.37 12.64 3.98
N SER A 19 -15.32 13.28 4.50
CA SER A 19 -14.06 13.46 3.76
C SER A 19 -13.44 12.13 3.30
N PRO A 20 -13.38 11.06 4.14
CA PRO A 20 -12.87 9.77 3.69
C PRO A 20 -13.72 9.14 2.58
N THR A 21 -15.05 9.22 2.69
CA THR A 21 -15.97 8.66 1.68
C THR A 21 -15.83 9.37 0.34
N LEU A 22 -15.77 10.71 0.36
CA LEU A 22 -15.57 11.51 -0.85
C LEU A 22 -14.21 11.22 -1.50
N PHE A 23 -13.16 11.05 -0.70
CA PHE A 23 -11.86 10.64 -1.21
C PHE A 23 -11.90 9.26 -1.87
N LEU A 24 -12.59 8.29 -1.26
CA LEU A 24 -12.76 6.96 -1.84
C LEU A 24 -13.52 6.98 -3.17
N ILE A 25 -14.58 7.79 -3.28
CA ILE A 25 -15.31 7.97 -4.54
C ILE A 25 -14.40 8.58 -5.61
N PHE A 26 -13.60 9.59 -5.25
CA PHE A 26 -12.67 10.26 -6.18
C PHE A 26 -11.60 9.32 -6.73
N ILE A 27 -11.03 8.43 -5.90
CA ILE A 27 -9.99 7.50 -6.36
C ILE A 27 -10.56 6.28 -7.10
N ASN A 28 -11.86 5.99 -6.98
CA ASN A 28 -12.47 4.77 -7.52
C ASN A 28 -12.35 4.65 -9.05
N ASP A 29 -12.28 5.77 -9.76
CA ASP A 29 -12.11 5.79 -11.22
C ASP A 29 -10.75 5.23 -11.67
N LEU A 30 -9.75 5.19 -10.78
CA LEU A 30 -8.43 4.59 -11.06
C LEU A 30 -8.54 3.14 -11.53
N VAL A 31 -9.52 2.38 -11.01
CA VAL A 31 -9.67 0.95 -11.34
C VAL A 31 -9.90 0.75 -12.84
N ALA A 32 -10.62 1.66 -13.49
CA ALA A 32 -10.93 1.59 -14.91
C ALA A 32 -9.72 1.91 -15.81
N GLU A 33 -8.70 2.58 -15.28
CA GLU A 33 -7.49 2.95 -16.03
C GLU A 33 -6.43 1.84 -16.06
N LEU A 34 -6.57 0.84 -15.18
CA LEU A 34 -5.57 -0.23 -15.05
C LEU A 34 -5.71 -1.27 -16.18
N PRO A 35 -4.59 -1.81 -16.68
CA PRO A 35 -4.61 -2.81 -17.73
C PRO A 35 -5.22 -4.13 -17.24
N GLN A 36 -5.80 -4.89 -18.18
CA GLN A 36 -6.32 -6.23 -17.91
C GLN A 36 -5.22 -7.15 -17.35
N GLY A 37 -5.60 -8.05 -16.43
CA GLY A 37 -4.68 -9.01 -15.80
C GLY A 37 -3.95 -8.47 -14.57
N VAL A 38 -4.25 -7.23 -14.18
CA VAL A 38 -3.78 -6.61 -12.94
C VAL A 38 -4.95 -6.47 -11.97
N LYS A 39 -4.66 -6.64 -10.69
CA LYS A 39 -5.59 -6.44 -9.58
C LYS A 39 -5.15 -5.24 -8.75
N VAL A 40 -6.12 -4.58 -8.14
CA VAL A 40 -5.91 -3.40 -7.32
C VAL A 40 -6.73 -3.47 -6.04
N ALA A 41 -6.18 -2.95 -4.96
CA ALA A 41 -6.86 -2.75 -3.69
C ALA A 41 -6.52 -1.35 -3.18
N MET A 42 -7.53 -0.67 -2.65
CA MET A 42 -7.42 0.68 -2.12
C MET A 42 -8.00 0.71 -0.72
N TYR A 43 -7.28 1.34 0.21
CA TYR A 43 -7.75 1.55 1.56
C TYR A 43 -7.26 2.91 2.05
N ALA A 44 -8.19 3.85 2.26
CA ALA A 44 -7.83 5.25 2.47
C ALA A 44 -6.83 5.71 1.38
N ASP A 45 -5.67 6.23 1.78
CA ASP A 45 -4.58 6.67 0.91
C ASP A 45 -3.63 5.54 0.46
N ASP A 46 -3.77 4.31 0.99
CA ASP A 46 -2.95 3.16 0.60
C ASP A 46 -3.50 2.47 -0.66
N LEU A 47 -2.63 2.31 -1.66
CA LEU A 47 -2.90 1.63 -2.93
C LEU A 47 -1.97 0.43 -3.09
N VAL A 48 -2.53 -0.73 -3.45
CA VAL A 48 -1.76 -1.94 -3.78
C VAL A 48 -2.17 -2.45 -5.15
N ILE A 49 -1.18 -2.67 -6.02
CA ILE A 49 -1.35 -3.22 -7.36
C ILE A 49 -0.56 -4.52 -7.45
N TRP A 50 -1.18 -5.59 -7.94
CA TRP A 50 -0.51 -6.88 -8.10
C TRP A 50 -1.03 -7.66 -9.31
N CYS A 51 -0.25 -8.64 -9.75
CA CYS A 51 -0.63 -9.56 -10.80
C CYS A 51 -0.04 -10.94 -10.51
N THR A 52 -0.49 -11.95 -11.25
CA THR A 52 0.06 -13.31 -11.18
C THR A 52 0.35 -13.78 -12.59
N ASN A 53 1.55 -14.27 -12.81
CA ASN A 53 1.95 -14.85 -14.10
C ASN A 53 2.99 -15.94 -13.87
N GLU A 54 3.06 -16.90 -14.78
CA GLU A 54 4.09 -17.93 -14.76
C GLU A 54 5.50 -17.36 -14.89
N TYR A 55 5.67 -16.28 -15.66
CA TYR A 55 6.97 -15.65 -15.90
C TYR A 55 7.09 -14.30 -15.19
N ALA A 56 8.06 -14.18 -14.28
CA ALA A 56 8.36 -12.92 -13.60
C ALA A 56 8.59 -11.74 -14.57
N THR A 57 9.18 -11.99 -15.74
CA THR A 57 9.41 -10.94 -16.76
C THR A 57 8.10 -10.39 -17.33
N VAL A 58 7.10 -11.25 -17.53
CA VAL A 58 5.76 -10.85 -17.99
C VAL A 58 5.02 -10.11 -16.87
N ALA A 59 5.10 -10.62 -15.63
CA ALA A 59 4.55 -9.95 -14.45
C ALA A 59 5.14 -8.53 -14.27
N THR A 60 6.46 -8.38 -14.37
CA THR A 60 7.12 -7.06 -14.31
C THR A 60 6.60 -6.13 -15.40
N LYS A 61 6.46 -6.60 -16.65
CA LYS A 61 5.92 -5.78 -17.74
C LYS A 61 4.47 -5.33 -17.48
N LEU A 62 3.62 -6.22 -16.95
CA LEU A 62 2.25 -5.89 -16.59
C LEU A 62 2.18 -4.86 -15.45
N ILE A 63 2.98 -5.05 -14.40
CA ILE A 63 3.06 -4.10 -13.29
C ILE A 63 3.61 -2.75 -13.76
N GLN A 64 4.64 -2.72 -14.61
CA GLN A 64 5.16 -1.46 -15.15
C GLN A 64 4.06 -0.70 -15.91
N ARG A 65 3.31 -1.38 -16.80
CA ARG A 65 2.18 -0.76 -17.51
C ARG A 65 1.11 -0.22 -16.57
N ALA A 66 0.81 -0.93 -15.48
CA ALA A 66 -0.14 -0.46 -14.47
C ALA A 66 0.37 0.76 -13.70
N VAL A 67 1.68 0.80 -13.37
CA VAL A 67 2.32 1.96 -12.75
C VAL A 67 2.34 3.16 -13.70
N ASP A 68 2.58 2.95 -14.99
CA ASP A 68 2.55 4.00 -16.00
C ASP A 68 1.13 4.59 -16.14
N ALA A 69 0.11 3.73 -16.17
CA ALA A 69 -1.30 4.15 -16.20
C ALA A 69 -1.69 4.92 -14.93
N LEU A 70 -1.31 4.42 -13.75
CA LEU A 70 -1.49 5.11 -12.47
C LEU A 70 -0.85 6.49 -12.47
N THR A 71 0.38 6.60 -12.99
CA THR A 71 1.11 7.87 -13.07
C THR A 71 0.41 8.86 -13.99
N SER A 72 -0.06 8.40 -15.15
CA SER A 72 -0.84 9.21 -16.10
C SER A 72 -2.15 9.71 -15.46
N TRP A 73 -2.88 8.82 -14.80
CA TRP A 73 -4.12 9.15 -14.08
C TRP A 73 -3.86 10.18 -12.97
N ALA A 74 -2.80 9.96 -12.18
CA ALA A 74 -2.44 10.87 -11.09
C ALA A 74 -2.08 12.27 -11.61
N ASN A 75 -1.30 12.35 -12.69
CA ASN A 75 -0.97 13.63 -13.32
C ASN A 75 -2.22 14.36 -13.85
N ARG A 76 -3.14 13.62 -14.50
CA ARG A 76 -4.40 14.19 -15.03
C ARG A 76 -5.29 14.75 -13.93
N LEU A 77 -5.34 14.09 -12.76
CA LEU A 77 -6.16 14.52 -11.63
C LEU A 77 -5.38 15.35 -10.59
N SER A 78 -4.15 15.76 -10.91
CA SER A 78 -3.27 16.52 -9.98
C SER A 78 -3.08 15.84 -8.63
N VAL A 79 -3.04 14.50 -8.61
CA VAL A 79 -2.74 13.68 -7.44
C VAL A 79 -1.24 13.43 -7.37
N SER A 80 -0.64 13.65 -6.21
CA SER A 80 0.78 13.40 -5.99
C SER A 80 1.02 11.99 -5.46
N ILE A 81 1.92 11.24 -6.09
CA ILE A 81 2.35 9.92 -5.63
C ILE A 81 3.64 10.07 -4.84
N ASN A 82 3.66 9.59 -3.61
CA ASN A 82 4.86 9.59 -2.77
C ASN A 82 5.77 8.42 -3.12
N THR A 83 6.66 8.62 -4.08
CA THR A 83 7.58 7.59 -4.62
C THR A 83 8.49 7.00 -3.54
N ASP A 84 8.87 7.78 -2.52
CA ASP A 84 9.70 7.34 -1.41
C ASP A 84 9.05 6.26 -0.53
N LYS A 85 7.72 6.31 -0.41
CA LYS A 85 6.93 5.31 0.31
C LYS A 85 6.54 4.12 -0.56
N CYS A 86 6.69 4.22 -1.88
CA CYS A 86 6.41 3.12 -2.79
C CYS A 86 7.51 2.06 -2.73
N SER A 87 7.09 0.80 -2.86
CA SER A 87 8.00 -0.35 -2.94
C SER A 87 7.39 -1.43 -3.82
N THR A 88 8.22 -2.33 -4.32
CA THR A 88 7.75 -3.50 -5.08
C THR A 88 8.36 -4.76 -4.51
N LYS A 89 7.67 -5.88 -4.73
CA LYS A 89 8.16 -7.19 -4.33
C LYS A 89 7.67 -8.27 -5.28
N LEU A 90 8.58 -9.11 -5.74
CA LEU A 90 8.24 -10.37 -6.40
C LEU A 90 8.12 -11.47 -5.34
N PHE A 91 7.02 -12.20 -5.37
CA PHE A 91 6.85 -13.43 -4.59
C PHE A 91 6.90 -14.63 -5.55
N THR A 92 7.84 -15.54 -5.34
CA THR A 92 8.01 -16.74 -6.16
C THR A 92 8.65 -17.86 -5.35
N LEU A 93 8.27 -19.11 -5.66
CA LEU A 93 8.91 -20.30 -5.13
C LEU A 93 10.11 -20.74 -5.98
N SER A 94 10.25 -20.20 -7.18
CA SER A 94 11.33 -20.57 -8.11
C SER A 94 12.57 -19.71 -7.88
N PRO A 95 13.73 -20.31 -7.54
CA PRO A 95 14.98 -19.57 -7.37
C PRO A 95 15.54 -19.00 -8.68
N LYS A 96 15.04 -19.47 -9.83
CA LYS A 96 15.46 -19.01 -11.16
C LYS A 96 14.79 -17.69 -11.56
N GLN A 97 13.65 -17.37 -10.96
CA GLN A 97 12.92 -16.16 -11.29
C GLN A 97 13.41 -14.99 -10.47
N LYS A 98 13.65 -13.87 -11.15
CA LYS A 98 14.14 -12.63 -10.54
C LYS A 98 13.13 -11.52 -10.79
N ALA A 99 12.99 -10.64 -9.81
CA ALA A 99 12.22 -9.42 -9.98
C ALA A 99 12.89 -8.57 -11.06
N GLY A 100 12.11 -8.10 -12.03
CA GLY A 100 12.53 -7.01 -12.88
C GLY A 100 12.40 -5.66 -12.17
N THR A 101 13.04 -4.65 -12.73
CA THR A 101 12.98 -3.28 -12.20
C THR A 101 11.65 -2.63 -12.56
N ILE A 102 11.01 -1.99 -11.58
CA ILE A 102 9.84 -1.13 -11.79
C ILE A 102 10.26 0.31 -11.53
N LYS A 103 9.83 1.22 -12.41
CA LYS A 103 10.08 2.66 -12.28
C LYS A 103 8.77 3.42 -12.13
N ILE A 104 8.79 4.47 -11.32
CA ILE A 104 7.72 5.46 -11.22
C ILE A 104 8.34 6.85 -11.41
N ASN A 105 7.80 7.68 -12.31
CA ASN A 105 8.38 8.98 -12.65
C ASN A 105 9.90 8.93 -12.98
N GLY A 106 10.38 7.82 -13.54
CA GLY A 106 11.81 7.59 -13.84
C GLY A 106 12.65 7.08 -12.66
N GLU A 107 12.15 7.13 -11.43
CA GLU A 107 12.81 6.62 -10.23
C GLU A 107 12.58 5.12 -10.05
N LEU A 108 13.61 4.38 -9.65
CA LEU A 108 13.50 2.95 -9.37
C LEU A 108 12.81 2.71 -8.03
N LEU A 109 11.77 1.88 -8.03
CA LEU A 109 11.14 1.45 -6.79
C LEU A 109 12.04 0.47 -6.02
N LYS A 110 12.07 0.64 -4.70
CA LYS A 110 12.88 -0.17 -3.78
C LYS A 110 12.27 -1.57 -3.66
N ASP A 111 13.08 -2.60 -3.82
CA ASP A 111 12.72 -3.98 -3.42
C ASP A 111 12.77 -4.06 -1.90
N LYS A 112 11.59 -4.06 -1.27
CA LYS A 112 11.43 -4.15 0.19
C LYS A 112 10.28 -5.07 0.52
N GLN A 113 10.33 -5.68 1.70
CA GLN A 113 9.21 -6.41 2.27
C GLN A 113 8.06 -5.44 2.54
N PRO A 114 6.94 -5.53 1.80
CA PRO A 114 5.86 -4.58 1.96
C PRO A 114 5.12 -4.85 3.27
N THR A 115 4.64 -3.78 3.88
CA THR A 115 3.66 -3.85 4.97
C THR A 115 2.40 -3.17 4.49
N TYR A 116 1.29 -3.91 4.45
CA TYR A 116 -0.02 -3.40 4.03
C TYR A 116 -1.02 -3.68 5.13
N LEU A 117 -1.74 -2.65 5.58
CA LEU A 117 -2.73 -2.72 6.67
C LEU A 117 -2.20 -3.40 7.95
N GLY A 118 -0.93 -3.19 8.26
CA GLY A 118 -0.26 -3.77 9.43
C GLY A 118 0.21 -5.22 9.28
N VAL A 119 0.01 -5.83 8.11
CA VAL A 119 0.52 -7.17 7.78
C VAL A 119 1.80 -7.03 6.96
N THR A 120 2.89 -7.63 7.46
CA THR A 120 4.19 -7.64 6.77
C THR A 120 4.33 -8.92 5.97
N PHE A 121 4.63 -8.79 4.68
CA PHE A 121 4.81 -9.91 3.76
C PHE A 121 6.30 -10.25 3.67
N ASP A 122 6.70 -11.41 4.20
CA ASP A 122 8.06 -11.91 4.02
C ASP A 122 8.26 -12.52 2.63
N ASP A 123 9.52 -12.63 2.20
CA ASP A 123 9.89 -13.04 0.84
C ASP A 123 9.32 -14.40 0.42
N ARG A 124 9.01 -15.27 1.39
CA ARG A 124 8.46 -16.62 1.16
C ARG A 124 6.99 -16.73 1.57
N LEU A 125 6.34 -15.63 1.95
CA LEU A 125 4.96 -15.59 2.43
C LEU A 125 4.69 -16.61 3.56
N THR A 126 5.67 -16.82 4.43
CA THR A 126 5.57 -17.76 5.57
C THR A 126 4.85 -17.15 6.77
N TRP A 127 4.71 -15.84 6.80
CA TRP A 127 4.15 -15.01 7.86
C TRP A 127 4.91 -15.08 9.19
N LYS A 128 6.05 -15.79 9.24
CA LYS A 128 6.81 -16.06 10.48
C LYS A 128 7.20 -14.78 11.20
N GLN A 129 7.76 -13.81 10.46
CA GLN A 129 8.21 -12.55 11.05
C GLN A 129 7.02 -11.75 11.62
N HIS A 130 5.90 -11.71 10.90
CA HIS A 130 4.69 -11.03 11.34
C HIS A 130 4.11 -11.68 12.61
N ILE A 131 3.94 -13.01 12.61
CA ILE A 131 3.44 -13.78 13.75
C ILE A 131 4.32 -13.57 14.98
N ASN A 132 5.64 -13.64 14.83
CA ASN A 132 6.57 -13.42 15.94
C ASN A 132 6.44 -12.01 16.54
N LYS A 133 6.32 -10.98 15.69
CA LYS A 133 6.12 -9.60 16.14
C LYS A 133 4.78 -9.43 16.87
N ALA A 134 3.70 -10.01 16.33
CA ALA A 134 2.38 -9.97 16.94
C ALA A 134 2.36 -10.68 18.31
N ALA A 135 2.93 -11.88 18.38
CA ALA A 135 3.05 -12.64 19.62
C ALA A 135 3.91 -11.92 20.66
N ALA A 136 5.03 -11.31 20.27
CA ALA A 136 5.85 -10.49 21.17
C ALA A 136 5.08 -9.28 21.71
N LYS A 137 4.30 -8.59 20.87
CA LYS A 137 3.44 -7.47 21.29
C LYS A 137 2.36 -7.93 22.28
N ALA A 138 1.72 -9.07 22.04
CA ALA A 138 0.75 -9.65 22.95
C ALA A 138 1.36 -10.03 24.30
N ARG A 139 2.53 -10.69 24.30
CA ARG A 139 3.26 -11.06 25.53
C ARG A 139 3.63 -9.83 26.37
N ARG A 140 4.08 -8.73 25.75
CA ARG A 140 4.37 -7.48 26.46
C ARG A 140 3.12 -6.91 27.14
N LYS A 141 1.97 -6.87 26.44
CA LYS A 141 0.71 -6.40 27.03
C LYS A 141 0.25 -7.31 28.17
N LEU A 142 0.34 -8.63 28.00
CA LEU A 142 0.00 -9.60 29.04
C LEU A 142 0.87 -9.43 30.28
N ALA A 143 2.18 -9.17 30.11
CA ALA A 143 3.09 -8.93 31.23
C ALA A 143 2.69 -7.69 32.04
N ILE A 144 2.24 -6.61 31.38
CA ILE A 144 1.73 -5.41 32.04
C ILE A 144 0.45 -5.74 32.81
N LEU A 145 -0.51 -6.41 32.16
CA LEU A 145 -1.78 -6.80 32.79
C LEU A 145 -1.55 -7.68 34.03
N ARG A 146 -0.61 -8.63 33.97
CA ARG A 146 -0.23 -9.48 35.11
C ARG A 146 0.33 -8.69 36.30
N LYS A 147 1.16 -7.67 36.04
CA LYS A 147 1.68 -6.80 37.11
C LYS A 147 0.57 -5.99 37.77
N LEU A 148 -0.36 -5.46 36.96
CA LEU A 148 -1.51 -4.71 37.46
C LEU A 148 -2.50 -5.59 38.23
N SER A 149 -2.73 -6.83 37.79
CA SER A 149 -3.65 -7.76 38.46
C SER A 149 -3.10 -8.37 39.75
N GLY A 150 -1.77 -8.38 39.92
CA GLY A 150 -1.10 -8.89 41.12
C GLY A 150 -0.82 -7.82 42.18
N THR A 151 -1.35 -6.61 42.02
CA THR A 151 -1.27 -5.55 43.04
C THR A 151 -2.54 -5.58 43.89
N THR A 152 -2.58 -6.50 44.85
CA THR A 152 -3.54 -6.54 45.98
C THR A 152 -2.76 -6.84 47.24
#